data_AF-A0A8X7CMF4-F1
#
_entry.id   AF-A0A8X7CMF4-F1
#
_cell.length_a   1.000
_cell.length_b   1.000
_cell.length_c   1.000
_cell.angle_alpha   90.00
_cell.angle_beta   90.00
_cell.angle_gamma   90.00
#
_symmetry.space_group_name_H-M   'P 1'
#
loop_
_entity.id
_entity.type
_entity.pdbx_description
1 polymer ?
#
loop_
_entity_poly.entity_id
_entity_poly.type
_entity_poly.pdbx_seq_one_letter_code
_entity_poly.pdbx_strand_id
1 'polypeptide(L)'
;MYRQILIDQEDQNFQRIVWRESKDSPIRGYKLCTVTYGTASAPYLATRCLFQTGLDLKRDDPAVSSLIKESFYIDDLMAGAPSSEEAISSIKTLSNILEARGFHLRKWWSNSSEVLFRISSNWVGDSSNLEIHPDECSKALGLTWNSMNNTFIFNLKVNFQDNITKRSFLSQSARLFDPLGFLTPCTVSITIFYQQLWLLKLDWDSPFPEALATKWKTFQKEFEQVCSIHIPRWIHTASQQITLHGFCDAPELAYASVIYAVQPQADGNPKVTLLVAK
;
A
#
# COMPACT_ATOMS: atom_id res chain seq x y z
N MET A 1 -1.44 11.52 -13.68
CA MET A 1 -0.71 12.67 -13.13
C MET A 1 0.46 13.12 -14.04
N TYR A 2 1.54 12.35 -14.15
CA TYR A 2 2.81 12.73 -14.81
C TYR A 2 2.69 13.43 -16.18
N ARG A 3 1.96 12.85 -17.13
CA ARG A 3 1.83 13.38 -18.50
C ARG A 3 1.10 14.72 -18.61
N GLN A 4 0.57 15.25 -17.51
CA GLN A 4 -0.12 16.54 -17.45
C GLN A 4 0.86 17.68 -17.10
N ILE A 5 2.11 17.34 -16.78
CA ILE A 5 3.13 18.28 -16.35
C ILE A 5 4.16 18.42 -17.45
N LEU A 6 4.32 19.63 -17.99
CA LEU A 6 5.35 19.93 -18.97
C LEU A 6 6.73 19.97 -18.32
N ILE A 7 7.71 19.44 -19.04
CA ILE A 7 9.12 19.59 -18.73
C ILE A 7 9.60 20.89 -19.35
N ASP A 8 10.53 21.57 -18.69
CA ASP A 8 11.16 22.77 -19.22
C ASP A 8 11.72 22.54 -20.63
N GLN A 9 11.54 23.51 -21.52
CA GLN A 9 11.89 23.35 -22.93
C GLN A 9 13.37 23.02 -23.14
N GLU A 10 14.26 23.51 -22.26
CA GLU A 10 15.70 23.22 -22.29
C GLU A 10 15.97 21.75 -21.94
N ASP A 11 15.22 21.19 -20.99
CA ASP A 11 15.37 19.82 -20.50
C ASP A 11 14.73 18.76 -21.42
N GLN A 12 13.75 19.15 -22.24
CA GLN A 12 13.05 18.21 -23.14
C GLN A 12 14.01 17.51 -24.12
N ASN A 13 15.13 18.13 -24.48
CA ASN A 13 16.12 17.52 -25.37
C ASN A 13 16.78 16.27 -24.77
N PHE A 14 16.79 16.12 -23.44
CA PHE A 14 17.30 14.93 -22.75
C PHE A 14 16.28 13.78 -22.69
N GLN A 15 15.04 14.00 -23.16
CA GLN A 15 13.97 12.99 -23.19
C GLN A 15 13.66 12.52 -24.62
N ARG A 16 14.67 12.51 -25.50
CA ARG A 16 14.51 12.05 -26.87
C ARG A 16 14.47 10.52 -26.93
N ILE A 17 13.53 10.00 -27.69
CA ILE A 17 13.39 8.58 -27.97
C ILE A 17 13.36 8.35 -29.47
N VAL A 18 13.65 7.12 -29.88
CA VAL A 18 13.44 6.67 -31.24
C VAL A 18 12.32 5.64 -31.26
N TRP A 19 11.45 5.71 -32.25
CA TRP A 19 10.36 4.76 -32.40
C TRP A 19 10.04 4.52 -33.88
N ARG A 20 9.55 3.31 -34.17
CA ARG A 20 9.04 2.89 -35.48
C ARG A 20 7.94 1.86 -35.26
N GLU A 21 6.96 1.84 -36.15
CA GLU A 21 5.80 0.94 -36.09
C GLU A 21 6.20 -0.52 -36.37
N SER A 22 7.02 -0.75 -37.41
CA SER A 22 7.47 -2.07 -37.84
C SER A 22 8.96 -2.09 -38.14
N LYS A 23 9.56 -3.29 -38.29
CA LYS A 23 10.99 -3.45 -38.62
C LYS A 23 11.39 -2.77 -39.92
N ASP A 24 10.46 -2.66 -40.86
CA ASP A 24 10.67 -2.07 -42.19
C ASP A 24 10.35 -0.57 -42.21
N SER A 25 9.72 -0.05 -41.15
CA SER A 25 9.40 1.38 -41.04
C SER A 25 10.66 2.20 -40.73
N PRO A 26 10.78 3.42 -41.28
CA PRO A 26 11.88 4.32 -40.95
C PRO A 26 11.84 4.69 -39.47
N ILE A 27 13.02 4.72 -38.83
CA ILE A 27 13.16 5.18 -37.44
C ILE A 27 12.84 6.67 -37.37
N ARG A 28 11.96 7.07 -36.46
CA ARG A 28 11.61 8.47 -36.19
C ARG A 28 12.10 8.87 -34.80
N GLY A 29 12.65 10.08 -34.71
CA GLY A 29 13.01 10.70 -33.43
C GLY A 29 11.81 11.44 -32.86
N TYR A 30 11.53 11.22 -31.57
CA TYR A 30 10.50 11.91 -30.81
C TYR A 30 11.13 12.60 -29.62
N LYS A 31 10.51 13.71 -29.19
CA LYS A 31 10.87 14.42 -27.97
C LYS A 31 9.69 14.34 -27.02
N LEU A 32 9.88 13.74 -25.86
CA LEU A 32 8.85 13.71 -24.83
C LEU A 32 8.84 15.06 -24.11
N CYS A 33 7.68 15.72 -24.08
CA CYS A 33 7.54 17.08 -23.56
C CYS A 33 7.04 17.15 -22.12
N THR A 34 6.65 16.00 -21.54
CA THR A 34 6.02 15.93 -20.22
C THR A 34 6.81 15.02 -19.30
N VAL A 35 6.54 15.10 -18.00
CA VAL A 35 7.18 14.20 -17.02
C VAL A 35 6.94 12.76 -17.45
N THR A 36 8.03 12.06 -17.76
CA THR A 36 8.02 10.72 -18.33
C THR A 36 8.29 9.67 -17.24
N TYR A 37 7.50 8.60 -17.22
CA TYR A 37 7.67 7.48 -16.30
C TYR A 37 9.05 6.82 -16.44
N GLY A 38 9.55 6.26 -15.35
CA GLY A 38 10.81 5.52 -15.34
C GLY A 38 12.07 6.38 -15.15
N THR A 39 11.97 7.71 -15.16
CA THR A 39 13.06 8.55 -14.69
C THR A 39 13.04 8.64 -13.16
N ALA A 40 14.22 8.71 -12.55
CA ALA A 40 14.36 8.77 -11.09
C ALA A 40 13.66 10.00 -10.48
N SER A 41 13.60 11.11 -11.22
CA SER A 41 12.99 12.37 -10.77
C SER A 41 11.48 12.46 -10.99
N ALA A 42 10.88 11.58 -11.82
CA ALA A 42 9.47 11.70 -12.20
C ALA A 42 8.50 11.74 -11.01
N PRO A 43 8.61 10.85 -9.99
CA PRO A 43 7.71 10.88 -8.83
C PRO A 43 7.80 12.21 -8.08
N TYR A 44 9.02 12.70 -7.83
CA TYR A 44 9.23 13.97 -7.15
C TYR A 44 8.61 15.14 -7.91
N LEU A 45 8.88 15.25 -9.22
CA LEU A 45 8.35 16.34 -10.05
C LEU A 45 6.83 16.34 -10.05
N ALA A 46 6.22 15.15 -10.20
CA ALA A 46 4.77 15.02 -10.23
C ALA A 46 4.12 15.40 -8.89
N THR A 47 4.64 14.84 -7.78
CA THR A 47 4.17 15.17 -6.44
C THR A 47 4.41 16.64 -6.10
N ARG A 48 5.52 17.24 -6.54
CA ARG A 48 5.83 18.66 -6.27
C ARG A 48 4.86 19.61 -6.98
N CYS A 49 4.46 19.31 -8.21
CA CYS A 49 3.44 20.08 -8.95
C CYS A 49 2.06 19.97 -8.29
N LEU A 50 1.68 18.76 -7.86
CA LEU A 50 0.46 18.56 -7.09
C LEU A 50 0.51 19.32 -5.76
N PHE A 51 1.63 19.24 -5.03
CA PHE A 51 1.82 20.00 -3.79
C PHE A 51 1.78 21.53 -4.01
N GLN A 52 2.33 22.01 -5.13
CA GLN A 52 2.24 23.43 -5.51
C GLN A 52 0.79 23.87 -5.67
N THR A 53 -0.04 23.04 -6.31
CA THR A 53 -1.48 23.29 -6.43
C THR A 53 -2.13 23.50 -5.05
N GLY A 54 -1.75 22.72 -4.05
CA GLY A 54 -2.21 22.92 -2.68
C GLY A 54 -1.74 24.23 -2.08
N LEU A 55 -0.47 24.63 -2.30
CA LEU A 55 0.05 25.91 -1.82
C LEU A 55 -0.68 27.11 -2.44
N ASP A 56 -0.97 27.05 -3.73
CA ASP A 56 -1.65 28.14 -4.46
C ASP A 56 -3.09 28.32 -3.97
N LEU A 57 -3.73 27.24 -3.53
CA LEU A 57 -5.09 27.26 -2.98
C LEU A 57 -5.17 27.70 -1.52
N LYS A 58 -4.04 27.88 -0.82
CA LYS A 58 -4.03 28.11 0.63
C LYS A 58 -4.89 29.29 1.09
N ARG A 59 -5.03 30.33 0.26
CA ARG A 59 -5.83 31.51 0.58
C ARG A 59 -7.32 31.31 0.25
N ASP A 60 -7.61 30.71 -0.90
CA ASP A 60 -8.97 30.65 -1.46
C ASP A 60 -9.74 29.42 -0.97
N ASP A 61 -9.06 28.29 -0.76
CA ASP A 61 -9.61 27.05 -0.22
C ASP A 61 -8.60 26.35 0.70
N PRO A 62 -8.48 26.78 1.97
CA PRO A 62 -7.57 26.19 2.94
C PRO A 62 -7.80 24.70 3.18
N ALA A 63 -9.06 24.24 3.11
CA ALA A 63 -9.43 22.86 3.36
C ALA A 63 -8.90 21.95 2.24
N VAL A 64 -9.11 22.33 0.98
CA VAL A 64 -8.57 21.60 -0.18
C VAL A 64 -7.05 21.68 -0.22
N SER A 65 -6.47 22.84 0.13
CA SER A 65 -5.02 22.99 0.29
C SER A 65 -4.44 21.93 1.25
N SER A 66 -5.03 21.78 2.44
CA SER A 66 -4.57 20.77 3.41
C SER A 66 -4.74 19.36 2.88
N LEU A 67 -5.90 19.06 2.28
CA LEU A 67 -6.19 17.75 1.67
C LEU A 67 -5.13 17.35 0.62
N ILE A 68 -4.76 18.27 -0.26
CA ILE A 68 -3.74 18.02 -1.29
C ILE A 68 -2.35 17.78 -0.68
N LYS A 69 -2.01 18.52 0.39
CA LYS A 69 -0.67 18.49 0.98
C LYS A 69 -0.44 17.32 1.93
N GLU A 70 -1.50 16.81 2.56
CA GLU A 70 -1.41 15.90 3.70
C GLU A 70 -2.02 14.52 3.41
N SER A 71 -2.87 14.40 2.38
CA SER A 71 -3.62 13.16 2.11
C SER A 71 -3.18 12.41 0.85
N PHE A 72 -2.25 12.95 0.07
CA PHE A 72 -1.68 12.23 -1.07
C PHE A 72 -0.44 11.43 -0.71
N TYR A 73 -0.42 10.17 -1.14
CA TYR A 73 0.78 9.35 -1.26
C TYR A 73 1.10 9.14 -2.74
N ILE A 74 2.04 9.93 -3.26
CA ILE A 74 2.39 9.98 -4.68
C ILE A 74 1.16 10.28 -5.56
N ASP A 75 0.57 9.26 -6.20
CA ASP A 75 -0.58 9.38 -7.10
C ASP A 75 -1.91 9.05 -6.40
N ASP A 76 -1.86 8.46 -5.20
CA ASP A 76 -3.05 7.97 -4.48
C ASP A 76 -3.49 8.96 -3.41
N LEU A 77 -4.79 9.28 -3.39
CA LEU A 77 -5.41 10.10 -2.34
C LEU A 77 -6.04 9.19 -1.27
N MET A 78 -5.67 9.40 -0.02
CA MET A 78 -6.23 8.73 1.15
C MET A 78 -6.79 9.76 2.13
N ALA A 79 -8.10 9.93 2.12
CA ALA A 79 -8.80 10.88 2.98
C ALA A 79 -10.06 10.27 3.59
N GLY A 80 -10.59 10.94 4.62
CA GLY A 80 -11.86 10.58 5.26
C GLY A 80 -12.58 11.83 5.73
N ALA A 81 -13.86 11.66 6.06
CA ALA A 81 -14.69 12.71 6.66
C ALA A 81 -15.60 12.12 7.75
N PRO A 82 -16.10 12.94 8.69
CA PRO A 82 -17.03 12.51 9.74
C PRO A 82 -18.39 12.01 9.23
N SER A 83 -18.84 12.49 8.06
CA SER A 83 -20.13 12.18 7.46
C SER A 83 -20.03 11.87 5.96
N SER A 84 -21.01 11.15 5.42
CA SER A 84 -21.12 10.89 3.98
C SER A 84 -21.22 12.22 3.21
N GLU A 85 -21.98 13.19 3.71
CA GLU A 85 -22.21 14.48 3.09
C GLU A 85 -20.91 15.29 2.96
N GLU A 86 -20.12 15.37 4.03
CA GLU A 86 -18.83 16.04 4.01
C GLU A 86 -17.84 15.34 3.07
N ALA A 87 -17.84 14.00 3.06
CA ALA A 87 -17.01 13.23 2.13
C ALA A 87 -17.39 13.53 0.67
N ILE A 88 -18.68 13.49 0.33
CA ILE A 88 -19.18 13.75 -1.04
C ILE A 88 -18.84 15.18 -1.47
N SER A 89 -19.04 16.16 -0.58
CA SER A 89 -18.69 17.56 -0.83
C SER A 89 -17.19 17.70 -1.13
N SER A 90 -16.34 17.12 -0.27
CA SER A 90 -14.88 17.16 -0.42
C SER A 90 -14.43 16.50 -1.72
N ILE A 91 -14.97 15.33 -2.07
CA ILE A 91 -14.67 14.62 -3.31
C ILE A 91 -14.99 15.48 -4.53
N LYS A 92 -16.19 16.08 -4.58
CA LYS A 92 -16.62 16.89 -5.72
C LYS A 92 -15.78 18.15 -5.87
N THR A 93 -15.57 18.89 -4.78
CA THR A 93 -14.78 20.12 -4.78
C THR A 93 -13.34 19.84 -5.19
N LEU A 94 -12.68 18.86 -4.56
CA LEU A 94 -11.31 18.48 -4.90
C LEU A 94 -11.20 18.03 -6.36
N SER A 95 -12.10 17.17 -6.82
CA SER A 95 -12.05 16.63 -8.19
C SER A 95 -12.17 17.74 -9.23
N ASN A 96 -13.10 18.70 -9.04
CA ASN A 96 -13.27 19.82 -9.96
C ASN A 96 -12.03 20.73 -10.00
N ILE A 97 -11.45 21.02 -8.82
CA ILE A 97 -10.26 21.87 -8.67
C ILE A 97 -9.03 21.24 -9.33
N LEU A 98 -8.84 19.93 -9.13
CA LEU A 98 -7.72 19.20 -9.70
C LEU A 98 -7.91 18.96 -11.21
N GLU A 99 -9.13 18.69 -11.66
CA GLU A 99 -9.47 18.55 -13.08
C GLU A 99 -9.18 19.84 -13.85
N ALA A 100 -9.52 21.00 -13.30
CA ALA A 100 -9.18 22.30 -13.89
C ALA A 100 -7.66 22.52 -14.05
N ARG A 101 -6.83 21.73 -13.37
CA ARG A 101 -5.35 21.74 -13.44
C ARG A 101 -4.78 20.51 -14.16
N GLY A 102 -5.63 19.72 -14.83
CA GLY A 102 -5.25 18.51 -15.57
C GLY A 102 -5.10 17.25 -14.70
N PHE A 103 -5.27 17.34 -13.39
CA PHE A 103 -5.19 16.20 -12.48
C PHE A 103 -6.57 15.55 -12.31
N HIS A 104 -6.84 14.51 -13.10
CA HIS A 104 -8.10 13.78 -13.00
C HIS A 104 -8.02 12.68 -11.92
N LEU A 105 -8.75 12.87 -10.82
CA LEU A 105 -9.00 11.81 -9.84
C LEU A 105 -10.03 10.81 -10.37
N ARG A 106 -9.73 9.52 -10.24
CA ARG A 106 -10.55 8.41 -10.72
C ARG A 106 -10.37 7.22 -9.80
N LYS A 107 -11.23 6.22 -9.95
CA LYS A 107 -11.24 4.98 -9.16
C LYS A 107 -11.35 5.29 -7.67
N TRP A 108 -12.50 5.78 -7.25
CA TRP A 108 -12.80 6.05 -5.86
C TRP A 108 -13.26 4.78 -5.16
N TRP A 109 -12.72 4.56 -3.97
CA TRP A 109 -13.16 3.54 -3.02
C TRP A 109 -13.67 4.21 -1.75
N SER A 110 -14.72 3.65 -1.15
CA SER A 110 -15.30 4.13 0.10
C SER A 110 -15.95 2.99 0.85
N ASN A 111 -15.95 3.10 2.19
CA ASN A 111 -16.72 2.23 3.08
C ASN A 111 -18.17 2.70 3.27
N SER A 112 -18.58 3.79 2.61
CA SER A 112 -19.97 4.26 2.58
C SER A 112 -20.55 4.04 1.18
N SER A 113 -21.57 3.18 1.09
CA SER A 113 -22.31 2.93 -0.15
C SER A 113 -23.02 4.20 -0.64
N GLU A 114 -23.44 5.07 0.28
CA GLU A 114 -24.06 6.35 -0.04
C GLU A 114 -23.09 7.27 -0.79
N VAL A 115 -21.82 7.33 -0.33
CA VAL A 115 -20.76 8.10 -1.01
C VAL A 115 -20.57 7.59 -2.44
N LEU A 116 -20.44 6.27 -2.61
CA LEU A 116 -20.24 5.65 -3.94
C LEU A 116 -21.43 5.89 -4.87
N PHE A 117 -22.66 5.87 -4.35
CA PHE A 117 -23.88 6.12 -5.13
C PHE A 117 -24.01 7.58 -5.58
N ARG A 118 -23.52 8.54 -4.77
CA ARG A 118 -23.71 9.98 -5.00
C ARG A 118 -22.55 10.66 -5.74
N ILE A 119 -21.45 9.95 -5.97
CA ILE A 119 -20.38 10.36 -6.89
C ILE A 119 -20.66 9.83 -8.30
N SER A 120 -19.96 10.37 -9.30
CA SER A 120 -20.17 9.96 -10.69
C SER A 120 -19.79 8.48 -10.89
N SER A 121 -20.60 7.70 -11.60
CA SER A 121 -20.37 6.26 -11.76
C SER A 121 -19.06 5.94 -12.48
N ASN A 122 -18.62 6.79 -13.41
CA ASN A 122 -17.33 6.68 -14.09
C ASN A 122 -16.12 7.01 -13.20
N TRP A 123 -16.35 7.46 -11.97
CA TRP A 123 -15.31 7.74 -10.99
C TRP A 123 -15.11 6.57 -10.02
N VAL A 124 -16.05 5.65 -9.87
CA VAL A 124 -16.01 4.55 -8.89
C VAL A 124 -15.01 3.47 -9.34
N GLY A 125 -14.28 2.86 -8.38
CA GLY A 125 -13.40 1.72 -8.65
C GLY A 125 -14.17 0.45 -9.03
N ASP A 126 -13.48 -0.48 -9.71
CA ASP A 126 -14.12 -1.66 -10.32
C ASP A 126 -14.54 -2.75 -9.31
N SER A 127 -14.12 -2.65 -8.04
CA SER A 127 -14.36 -3.65 -6.99
C SER A 127 -14.46 -3.03 -5.60
N SER A 128 -15.09 -3.73 -4.66
CA SER A 128 -15.09 -3.35 -3.23
C SER A 128 -13.76 -3.63 -2.50
N ASN A 129 -12.92 -4.46 -3.10
CA ASN A 129 -11.58 -4.75 -2.62
C ASN A 129 -10.57 -3.86 -3.34
N LEU A 130 -9.78 -3.11 -2.57
CA LEU A 130 -8.64 -2.33 -3.04
C LEU A 130 -7.36 -2.99 -2.53
N GLU A 131 -6.56 -3.55 -3.43
CA GLU A 131 -5.22 -4.02 -3.07
C GLU A 131 -4.30 -2.81 -2.85
N ILE A 132 -3.65 -2.75 -1.69
CA ILE A 132 -2.75 -1.67 -1.29
C ILE A 132 -1.35 -2.02 -1.77
N HIS A 133 -0.75 -1.13 -2.56
CA HIS A 133 0.51 -1.38 -3.29
C HIS A 133 0.48 -2.66 -4.12
N PRO A 134 -0.38 -2.71 -5.16
CA PRO A 134 -0.42 -3.83 -6.11
C PRO A 134 0.85 -3.78 -6.96
N ASP A 135 1.98 -4.25 -6.42
CA ASP A 135 3.17 -4.47 -7.23
C ASP A 135 2.91 -5.68 -8.11
N GLU A 136 2.97 -5.49 -9.44
CA GLU A 136 2.90 -6.58 -10.42
C GLU A 136 4.06 -7.57 -10.27
N CYS A 137 5.16 -7.16 -9.61
CA CYS A 137 6.27 -8.03 -9.27
C CYS A 137 6.10 -8.66 -7.89
N SER A 138 5.75 -9.94 -7.88
CA SER A 138 6.24 -10.93 -6.92
C SER A 138 5.83 -10.83 -5.44
N LYS A 139 4.79 -10.09 -5.05
CA LYS A 139 4.30 -10.17 -3.65
C LYS A 139 3.53 -11.47 -3.41
N ALA A 140 3.88 -12.16 -2.34
CA ALA A 140 3.26 -13.39 -1.88
C ALA A 140 2.00 -13.13 -1.05
N LEU A 141 2.01 -11.99 -0.37
CA LEU A 141 0.97 -11.54 0.53
C LEU A 141 0.61 -10.11 0.15
N GLY A 142 -0.62 -9.92 -0.32
CA GLY A 142 -1.19 -8.59 -0.58
C GLY A 142 -2.01 -8.12 0.61
N LEU A 143 -1.77 -6.88 1.08
CA LEU A 143 -2.68 -6.19 1.99
C LEU A 143 -3.81 -5.60 1.16
N THR A 144 -5.06 -5.95 1.47
CA THR A 144 -6.23 -5.49 0.72
C THR A 144 -7.19 -4.81 1.68
N TRP A 145 -7.66 -3.62 1.33
CA TRP A 145 -8.77 -2.99 2.03
C TRP A 145 -10.08 -3.49 1.43
N ASN A 146 -10.86 -4.20 2.25
CA ASN A 146 -12.25 -4.51 1.96
C ASN A 146 -13.09 -3.31 2.41
N SER A 147 -13.56 -2.51 1.45
CA SER A 147 -14.27 -1.28 1.77
C SER A 147 -15.64 -1.54 2.40
N MET A 148 -16.33 -2.61 1.98
CA MET A 148 -17.67 -2.98 2.48
C MET A 148 -17.68 -3.28 3.98
N ASN A 149 -16.70 -4.07 4.43
CA ASN A 149 -16.56 -4.43 5.84
C ASN A 149 -15.65 -3.45 6.62
N ASN A 150 -15.00 -2.53 5.91
CA ASN A 150 -14.02 -1.60 6.44
C ASN A 150 -12.87 -2.28 7.21
N THR A 151 -12.37 -3.38 6.65
CA THR A 151 -11.29 -4.20 7.22
C THR A 151 -10.13 -4.33 6.24
N PHE A 152 -8.92 -4.49 6.78
CA PHE A 152 -7.81 -5.04 6.04
C PHE A 152 -7.90 -6.57 6.07
N ILE A 153 -7.70 -7.17 4.90
CA ILE A 153 -7.63 -8.61 4.67
C ILE A 153 -6.32 -8.94 3.95
N PHE A 154 -5.91 -10.19 4.09
CA PHE A 154 -4.67 -10.68 3.49
C PHE A 154 -4.98 -11.68 2.38
N ASN A 155 -4.41 -11.46 1.20
CA ASN A 155 -4.56 -12.35 0.07
C ASN A 155 -3.25 -13.07 -0.20
N LEU A 156 -3.25 -14.39 -0.04
CA LEU A 156 -2.14 -15.25 -0.42
C LEU A 156 -2.15 -15.53 -1.91
N LYS A 157 -1.06 -15.17 -2.58
CA LYS A 157 -0.87 -15.37 -4.02
C LYS A 157 0.25 -16.39 -4.32
N VAL A 158 0.67 -17.18 -3.33
CA VAL A 158 1.77 -18.14 -3.46
C VAL A 158 1.27 -19.56 -3.59
N ASN A 159 1.73 -20.22 -4.65
CA ASN A 159 1.84 -21.67 -4.68
C ASN A 159 3.19 -22.04 -4.10
N PHE A 160 3.16 -22.58 -2.89
CA PHE A 160 4.34 -23.06 -2.21
C PHE A 160 4.94 -24.25 -2.99
N GLN A 161 6.24 -24.19 -3.29
CA GLN A 161 6.89 -25.27 -4.04
C GLN A 161 7.28 -26.44 -3.14
N ASP A 162 7.12 -27.66 -3.65
CA ASP A 162 7.49 -28.90 -2.94
C ASP A 162 9.01 -29.11 -2.81
N ASN A 163 9.79 -28.58 -3.76
CA ASN A 163 11.25 -28.63 -3.74
C ASN A 163 11.80 -27.51 -2.84
N ILE A 164 12.09 -27.86 -1.60
CA ILE A 164 12.50 -26.91 -0.57
C ILE A 164 14.03 -26.88 -0.49
N THR A 165 14.62 -25.79 -0.99
CA THR A 165 16.03 -25.44 -0.86
C THR A 165 16.17 -24.12 -0.12
N LYS A 166 17.39 -23.76 0.32
CA LYS A 166 17.61 -22.46 0.99
C LYS A 166 17.24 -21.31 0.05
N ARG A 167 17.54 -21.44 -1.24
CA ARG A 167 17.17 -20.47 -2.28
C ARG A 167 15.66 -20.37 -2.46
N SER A 168 14.95 -21.49 -2.63
CA SER A 168 13.51 -21.47 -2.85
C SER A 168 12.77 -20.98 -1.61
N PHE A 169 13.23 -21.33 -0.40
CA PHE A 169 12.72 -20.80 0.86
C PHE A 169 12.85 -19.27 0.91
N LEU A 170 14.06 -18.73 0.71
CA LEU A 170 14.31 -17.29 0.78
C LEU A 170 13.52 -16.51 -0.27
N SER A 171 13.45 -17.04 -1.49
CA SER A 171 12.63 -16.45 -2.54
C SER A 171 11.15 -16.48 -2.19
N GLN A 172 10.67 -17.47 -1.44
CA GLN A 172 9.27 -17.55 -1.01
C GLN A 172 8.99 -16.60 0.16
N SER A 173 9.86 -16.55 1.16
CA SER A 173 9.71 -15.72 2.36
C SER A 173 9.84 -14.23 2.10
N ALA A 174 10.79 -13.82 1.25
CA ALA A 174 11.02 -12.40 0.94
C ALA A 174 9.82 -11.72 0.27
N ARG A 175 8.90 -12.51 -0.29
CA ARG A 175 7.68 -12.04 -0.93
C ARG A 175 6.57 -11.73 0.08
N LEU A 176 6.71 -12.16 1.34
CA LEU A 176 5.76 -11.89 2.41
C LEU A 176 5.99 -10.48 2.93
N PHE A 177 5.19 -9.56 2.43
CA PHE A 177 5.31 -8.13 2.74
C PHE A 177 4.24 -7.74 3.76
N ASP A 178 4.67 -7.39 4.97
CA ASP A 178 3.82 -6.96 6.08
C ASP A 178 4.35 -5.66 6.69
N PRO A 179 4.10 -4.51 6.06
CA PRO A 179 4.74 -3.25 6.43
C PRO A 179 4.33 -2.73 7.81
N LEU A 180 3.14 -3.12 8.28
CA LEU A 180 2.59 -2.73 9.59
C LEU A 180 2.78 -3.83 10.65
N GLY A 181 3.35 -4.97 10.29
CA GLY A 181 3.58 -6.08 11.23
C GLY A 181 2.31 -6.73 11.77
N PHE A 182 1.19 -6.66 11.05
CA PHE A 182 -0.04 -7.30 11.51
C PHE A 182 0.09 -8.84 11.60
N LEU A 183 1.02 -9.40 10.82
CA LEU A 183 1.38 -10.80 10.78
C LEU A 183 2.78 -11.05 11.39
N THR A 184 3.32 -10.12 12.19
CA THR A 184 4.60 -10.30 12.89
C THR A 184 4.72 -11.67 13.59
N PRO A 185 3.69 -12.21 14.28
CA PRO A 185 3.77 -13.56 14.86
C PRO A 185 4.10 -14.66 13.85
N CYS A 186 3.61 -14.53 12.62
CA CYS A 186 3.89 -15.46 11.54
C CYS A 186 5.25 -15.21 10.89
N THR A 187 5.59 -13.94 10.61
CA THR A 187 6.84 -13.58 9.91
C THR A 187 8.08 -13.76 10.78
N VAL A 188 7.98 -13.60 12.10
CA VAL A 188 9.06 -13.91 13.05
C VAL A 188 9.45 -15.38 12.99
N SER A 189 8.49 -16.28 12.86
CA SER A 189 8.75 -17.73 12.74
C SER A 189 9.61 -18.05 11.51
N ILE A 190 9.43 -17.30 10.42
CA ILE A 190 10.24 -17.40 9.20
C ILE A 190 11.67 -16.91 9.46
N THR A 191 11.83 -15.79 10.16
CA THR A 191 13.15 -15.24 10.52
C THR A 191 13.92 -16.19 11.43
N ILE A 192 13.27 -16.78 12.43
CA ILE A 192 13.88 -17.80 13.31
C ILE A 192 14.27 -19.02 12.49
N PHE A 193 13.39 -19.50 11.60
CA PHE A 193 13.70 -20.63 10.73
C PHE A 193 14.87 -20.34 9.79
N TYR A 194 14.95 -19.13 9.25
CA TYR A 194 16.09 -18.67 8.46
C TYR A 194 17.40 -18.74 9.24
N GLN A 195 17.43 -18.28 10.49
CA GLN A 195 18.61 -18.40 11.36
C GLN A 195 19.03 -19.87 11.56
N GLN A 196 18.08 -20.78 11.76
CA GLN A 196 18.35 -22.22 11.87
C GLN A 196 19.03 -22.79 10.60
N LEU A 197 18.57 -22.39 9.42
CA LEU A 197 19.17 -22.81 8.14
C LEU A 197 20.61 -22.30 7.94
N TRP A 198 20.95 -21.15 8.53
CA TRP A 198 22.33 -20.64 8.50
C TRP A 198 23.25 -21.39 9.44
N LEU A 199 22.80 -21.70 10.65
CA LEU A 199 23.58 -22.46 11.62
C LEU A 199 23.95 -23.86 11.10
N LEU A 200 23.06 -24.46 10.29
CA LEU A 200 23.31 -25.75 9.63
C LEU A 200 24.25 -25.68 8.41
N LYS A 201 24.66 -24.47 7.99
CA LYS A 201 25.58 -24.26 6.86
C LYS A 201 25.18 -24.97 5.56
N LEU A 202 23.86 -25.11 5.30
CA LEU A 202 23.35 -25.70 4.06
C LEU A 202 23.71 -24.85 2.84
N ASP A 203 24.08 -25.49 1.73
CA ASP A 203 24.22 -24.83 0.43
C ASP A 203 22.87 -24.35 -0.12
N TRP A 204 22.93 -23.43 -1.08
CA TRP A 204 21.76 -22.74 -1.63
C TRP A 204 20.71 -23.66 -2.24
N ASP A 205 21.16 -24.68 -2.97
CA ASP A 205 20.33 -25.54 -3.79
C ASP A 205 20.24 -26.98 -3.25
N SER A 206 20.82 -27.22 -2.07
CA SER A 206 20.71 -28.50 -1.36
C SER A 206 19.31 -28.66 -0.74
N PRO A 207 18.74 -29.87 -0.77
CA PRO A 207 17.44 -30.14 -0.14
C PRO A 207 17.55 -29.99 1.39
N PHE A 208 16.45 -29.55 2.01
CA PHE A 208 16.39 -29.53 3.47
C PHE A 208 16.40 -30.95 4.06
N PRO A 209 17.03 -31.12 5.24
CA PRO A 209 16.81 -32.31 6.06
C PRO A 209 15.32 -32.54 6.29
N GLU A 210 14.90 -33.81 6.34
CA GLU A 210 13.48 -34.21 6.42
C GLU A 210 12.70 -33.50 7.54
N ALA A 211 13.31 -33.37 8.73
CA ALA A 211 12.70 -32.66 9.85
C ALA A 211 12.40 -31.18 9.55
N LEU A 212 13.32 -30.49 8.87
CA LEU A 212 13.14 -29.08 8.49
C LEU A 212 12.17 -28.92 7.33
N ALA A 213 12.22 -29.83 6.36
CA ALA A 213 11.26 -29.87 5.27
C ALA A 213 9.83 -30.06 5.81
N THR A 214 9.65 -30.95 6.79
CA THR A 214 8.36 -31.19 7.46
C THR A 214 7.89 -29.95 8.21
N LYS A 215 8.77 -29.34 9.02
CA LYS A 215 8.46 -28.10 9.74
C LYS A 215 8.04 -26.96 8.81
N TRP A 216 8.73 -26.80 7.68
CA TRP A 216 8.38 -25.79 6.68
C TRP A 216 7.04 -26.08 6.01
N LYS A 217 6.76 -27.34 5.64
CA LYS A 217 5.46 -27.74 5.07
C LYS A 217 4.31 -27.51 6.04
N THR A 218 4.51 -27.76 7.34
CA THR A 218 3.51 -27.44 8.37
C THR A 218 3.26 -25.93 8.44
N PHE A 219 4.34 -25.14 8.49
CA PHE A 219 4.23 -23.68 8.48
C PHE A 219 3.47 -23.17 7.26
N GLN A 220 3.74 -23.70 6.06
CA GLN A 220 3.03 -23.30 4.83
C GLN A 220 1.52 -23.50 4.94
N LYS A 221 1.07 -24.65 5.48
CA LYS A 221 -0.35 -24.94 5.70
C LYS A 221 -0.99 -24.05 6.78
N GLU A 222 -0.27 -23.80 7.86
CA GLU A 222 -0.75 -22.90 8.92
C GLU A 222 -0.82 -21.45 8.42
N PHE A 223 0.13 -21.05 7.58
CA PHE A 223 0.18 -19.72 7.01
C PHE A 223 -0.99 -19.44 6.08
N GLU A 224 -1.61 -20.46 5.46
CA GLU A 224 -2.86 -20.29 4.70
C GLU A 224 -4.00 -19.69 5.54
N GLN A 225 -3.97 -19.88 6.87
CA GLN A 225 -4.96 -19.32 7.78
C GLN A 225 -4.87 -17.79 7.90
N VAL A 226 -3.80 -17.13 7.45
CA VAL A 226 -3.70 -15.66 7.48
C VAL A 226 -4.79 -15.00 6.64
N CYS A 227 -5.31 -15.68 5.62
CA CYS A 227 -6.46 -15.21 4.82
C CYS A 227 -7.75 -15.07 5.63
N SER A 228 -7.85 -15.73 6.79
CA SER A 228 -8.99 -15.59 7.71
C SER A 228 -8.88 -14.39 8.66
N ILE A 229 -7.70 -13.75 8.73
CA ILE A 229 -7.46 -12.60 9.60
C ILE A 229 -8.08 -11.35 8.99
N HIS A 230 -8.89 -10.66 9.80
CA HIS A 230 -9.52 -9.40 9.44
C HIS A 230 -9.12 -8.34 10.47
N ILE A 231 -8.43 -7.29 10.03
CA ILE A 231 -8.01 -6.18 10.89
C ILE A 231 -8.94 -5.00 10.66
N PRO A 232 -9.68 -4.48 11.67
CA PRO A 232 -10.48 -3.28 11.51
C PRO A 232 -9.61 -2.09 11.08
N ARG A 233 -9.97 -1.42 9.98
CA ARG A 233 -9.20 -0.26 9.50
C ARG A 233 -9.41 0.96 10.39
N TRP A 234 -10.64 1.19 10.84
CA TRP A 234 -11.00 2.39 11.59
C TRP A 234 -10.72 2.24 13.08
N ILE A 235 -9.96 3.18 13.62
CA ILE A 235 -9.51 3.20 15.02
C ILE A 235 -10.29 4.18 15.90
N HIS A 236 -11.44 4.69 15.42
CA HIS A 236 -12.40 5.45 16.21
C HIS A 236 -11.88 6.77 16.82
N THR A 237 -11.00 7.48 16.11
CA THR A 237 -10.35 8.73 16.57
C THR A 237 -11.27 9.96 16.63
N ALA A 238 -12.51 9.88 16.15
CA ALA A 238 -13.35 11.07 15.95
C ALA A 238 -13.94 11.69 17.23
N SER A 239 -13.99 10.96 18.35
CA SER A 239 -14.84 11.39 19.47
C SER A 239 -14.31 11.08 20.87
N GLN A 240 -13.14 10.43 21.00
CA GLN A 240 -12.60 10.08 22.31
C GLN A 240 -11.08 10.19 22.35
N GLN A 241 -10.55 10.50 23.53
CA GLN A 241 -9.13 10.47 23.80
C GLN A 241 -8.63 9.03 23.63
N ILE A 242 -7.72 8.83 22.67
CA ILE A 242 -7.04 7.55 22.46
C ILE A 242 -5.69 7.63 23.17
N THR A 243 -5.36 6.57 23.91
CA THR A 243 -4.01 6.36 24.43
C THR A 243 -3.30 5.31 23.58
N LEU A 244 -1.99 5.51 23.39
CA LEU A 244 -1.14 4.53 22.71
C LEU A 244 -0.42 3.70 23.76
N HIS A 245 -0.61 2.39 23.73
CA HIS A 245 0.02 1.45 24.64
C HIS A 245 1.08 0.66 23.87
N GLY A 246 2.34 0.93 24.18
CA GLY A 246 3.49 0.23 23.62
C GLY A 246 3.94 -0.90 24.54
N PHE A 247 4.16 -2.08 23.97
CA PHE A 247 4.79 -3.20 24.65
C PHE A 247 5.99 -3.65 23.84
N CYS A 248 7.04 -4.09 24.53
CA CYS A 248 8.19 -4.72 23.89
C CYS A 248 8.65 -5.92 24.73
N ASP A 249 9.09 -6.95 24.04
CA ASP A 249 9.72 -8.11 24.66
C ASP A 249 10.96 -8.52 23.86
N ALA A 250 11.89 -9.16 24.55
CA ALA A 250 13.22 -9.47 24.09
C ALA A 250 13.62 -10.93 24.41
N PRO A 251 12.82 -11.94 23.99
CA PRO A 251 13.20 -13.33 24.18
C PRO A 251 14.43 -13.70 23.33
N GLU A 252 15.10 -14.80 23.70
CA GLU A 252 16.37 -15.23 23.12
C GLU A 252 16.38 -15.34 21.58
N LEU A 253 15.23 -15.67 20.98
CA LEU A 253 15.12 -15.97 19.55
C LEU A 253 14.67 -14.78 18.70
N ALA A 254 13.99 -13.78 19.27
CA ALA A 254 13.45 -12.66 18.51
C ALA A 254 13.11 -11.49 19.44
N TYR A 255 13.34 -10.26 18.98
CA TYR A 255 12.83 -9.06 19.63
C TYR A 255 11.50 -8.69 18.98
N ALA A 256 10.51 -8.32 19.79
CA ALA A 256 9.22 -7.88 19.29
C ALA A 256 8.75 -6.62 20.00
N SER A 257 8.07 -5.75 19.26
CA SER A 257 7.42 -4.56 19.77
C SER A 257 6.05 -4.39 19.14
N VAL A 258 5.10 -3.87 19.92
CA VAL A 258 3.72 -3.69 19.47
C VAL A 258 3.14 -2.41 20.04
N ILE A 259 2.36 -1.71 19.23
CA ILE A 259 1.62 -0.52 19.64
C ILE A 259 0.13 -0.76 19.42
N TYR A 260 -0.63 -0.59 20.49
CA TYR A 260 -2.09 -0.63 20.46
C TYR A 260 -2.68 0.77 20.64
N ALA A 261 -3.73 1.08 19.88
CA ALA A 261 -4.66 2.15 20.22
C ALA A 261 -5.65 1.64 21.26
N VAL A 262 -5.77 2.35 22.37
CA VAL A 262 -6.69 2.03 23.46
C VAL A 262 -7.68 3.18 23.59
N GLN A 263 -8.96 2.84 23.43
CA GLN A 263 -10.06 3.77 23.51
C GLN A 263 -10.95 3.42 24.71
N PRO A 264 -11.12 4.33 25.68
CA PRO A 264 -12.04 4.13 26.79
C PRO A 264 -13.48 3.99 26.29
N GLN A 265 -14.21 2.95 26.73
CA GLN A 265 -15.64 2.81 26.45
C GLN A 265 -16.46 3.09 27.72
N ALA A 266 -17.73 3.49 27.53
CA ALA A 266 -18.62 3.86 28.63
C ALA A 266 -18.99 2.67 29.54
N ASP A 267 -18.86 1.45 29.05
CA ASP A 267 -19.10 0.20 29.79
C ASP A 267 -17.88 -0.24 30.63
N GLY A 268 -16.77 0.51 30.60
CA GLY A 268 -15.54 0.23 31.33
C GLY A 268 -14.57 -0.72 30.62
N ASN A 269 -14.96 -1.35 29.50
CA ASN A 269 -14.09 -2.23 28.73
C ASN A 269 -13.45 -1.45 27.58
N PRO A 270 -12.15 -1.12 27.63
CA PRO A 270 -11.56 -0.33 26.56
C PRO A 270 -11.52 -1.13 25.25
N LYS A 271 -11.80 -0.45 24.15
CA LYS A 271 -11.58 -1.00 22.82
C LYS A 271 -10.09 -0.91 22.51
N VAL A 272 -9.48 -2.06 22.21
CA VAL A 272 -8.06 -2.18 21.89
C VAL A 272 -7.91 -2.57 20.43
N THR A 273 -7.11 -1.80 19.67
CA THR A 273 -6.84 -2.09 18.26
C THR A 273 -5.33 -2.10 18.01
N LEU A 274 -4.82 -3.15 17.38
CA LEU A 274 -3.43 -3.23 16.94
C LEU A 274 -3.16 -2.17 15.85
N LEU A 275 -2.19 -1.28 16.07
CA LEU A 275 -1.80 -0.29 15.06
C LEU A 275 -0.62 -0.77 14.23
N VAL A 276 0.41 -1.27 14.91
CA VAL A 276 1.66 -1.72 14.31
C VAL A 276 2.35 -2.70 15.25
N ALA A 277 3.02 -3.69 14.67
CA ALA A 277 4.00 -4.50 15.37
C ALA A 277 5.29 -4.62 14.55
N LYS A 278 6.38 -5.04 15.19
CA LYS A 278 7.66 -5.38 14.56
C LYS A 278 8.35 -6.46 15.34
#